data_AF-A0A967L6P8-F1
#
_entry.id   AF-A0A967L6P8-F1
#
_cell.length_a   1.000
_cell.length_b   1.000
_cell.length_c   1.000
_cell.angle_alpha   90.00
_cell.angle_beta   90.00
_cell.angle_gamma   90.00
#
_symmetry.space_group_name_H-M   'P 1'
#
loop_
_entity.id
_entity.type
_entity.pdbx_description
1 polymer ?
#
loop_
_entity_poly.entity_id
_entity_poly.type
_entity_poly.pdbx_seq_one_letter_code
_entity_poly.pdbx_strand_id
1 'polypeptide(L)'
;DADPLQLAMLKINPATAHLMLTRYRDLAAGDWLVQNAANSAVGTYLIELARARGVRTMNVVRRAELVDPLRARGADAVILDG
;
A
#
# COMPACT_ATOMS: atom_id res chain seq x y z
N ASP A 1 -15.29 -4.93 17.33
CA ASP A 1 -15.67 -3.60 16.83
C ASP A 1 -14.56 -2.97 16.02
N ALA A 2 -14.92 -2.24 14.97
CA ALA A 2 -13.96 -1.51 14.12
C ALA A 2 -13.75 -0.09 14.65
N ASP A 3 -12.53 0.44 14.53
CA ASP A 3 -12.17 1.80 14.98
C ASP A 3 -12.96 2.87 14.21
N PRO A 4 -13.78 3.71 14.88
CA PRO A 4 -14.52 4.79 14.23
C PRO A 4 -13.67 5.75 13.39
N LEU A 5 -12.42 6.01 13.78
CA LEU A 5 -11.51 6.87 13.02
C LEU A 5 -11.08 6.22 11.71
N GLN A 6 -10.83 4.90 11.73
CA GLN A 6 -10.59 4.15 10.49
C GLN A 6 -11.84 4.12 9.62
N LEU A 7 -13.02 3.94 10.23
CA LEU A 7 -14.29 3.95 9.50
C LEU A 7 -14.56 5.29 8.81
N ALA A 8 -14.20 6.41 9.43
CA ALA A 8 -14.34 7.74 8.82
C ALA A 8 -13.48 7.90 7.55
N MET A 9 -12.37 7.16 7.43
CA MET A 9 -11.46 7.26 6.28
C MET A 9 -11.89 6.42 5.07
N LEU A 10 -12.88 5.53 5.20
CA LEU A 10 -13.24 4.55 4.16
C LEU A 10 -13.51 5.17 2.79
N LYS A 11 -14.10 6.37 2.77
CA LYS A 11 -14.52 7.03 1.52
C LYS A 11 -13.39 7.46 0.62
N ILE A 12 -12.21 7.74 1.17
CA ILE A 12 -11.10 8.34 0.41
C ILE A 12 -9.92 7.38 0.33
N ASN A 13 -9.25 7.08 1.45
CA ASN A 13 -7.95 6.40 1.37
C ASN A 13 -8.07 4.92 0.93
N PRO A 14 -8.90 4.08 1.57
CA PRO A 14 -9.09 2.69 1.11
C PRO A 14 -9.72 2.62 -0.28
N ALA A 15 -10.68 3.49 -0.58
CA ALA A 15 -11.32 3.55 -1.89
C ALA A 15 -10.31 3.89 -3.00
N THR A 16 -9.43 4.87 -2.77
CA THR A 16 -8.38 5.26 -3.71
C THR A 16 -7.39 4.12 -3.93
N ALA A 17 -6.90 3.49 -2.85
CA ALA A 17 -6.00 2.34 -2.95
C ALA A 17 -6.64 1.17 -3.72
N HIS A 18 -7.93 0.91 -3.49
CA HIS A 18 -8.68 -0.11 -4.22
C HIS A 18 -8.76 0.20 -5.72
N LEU A 19 -9.08 1.44 -6.09
CA LEU A 19 -9.15 1.87 -7.48
C LEU A 19 -7.79 1.82 -8.18
N MET A 20 -6.70 2.16 -7.49
CA MET A 20 -5.35 2.04 -8.04
C MET A 20 -5.01 0.59 -8.46
N LEU A 21 -5.49 -0.40 -7.71
CA LEU A 21 -5.27 -1.82 -8.00
C LEU A 21 -6.19 -2.43 -9.07
N THR A 22 -7.31 -1.78 -9.39
CA THR A 22 -8.40 -2.41 -10.16
C THR A 22 -8.85 -1.64 -11.39
N ARG A 23 -8.63 -0.32 -11.44
CA ARG A 23 -9.24 0.54 -12.47
C ARG A 23 -8.44 0.59 -13.76
N TYR A 24 -7.11 0.58 -13.66
CA TYR A 24 -6.24 0.94 -14.80
C TYR A 24 -5.68 -0.29 -15.52
N ARG A 25 -5.39 -1.35 -14.79
CA ARG A 25 -4.91 -2.63 -15.30
C ARG A 25 -5.44 -3.74 -14.42
N ASP A 26 -5.67 -4.89 -15.04
CA ASP A 26 -5.95 -6.12 -14.32
C ASP A 26 -4.60 -6.72 -13.87
N LEU A 27 -4.30 -6.59 -12.58
CA LEU A 27 -3.05 -7.09 -11.99
C LEU A 27 -3.28 -8.53 -11.54
N ALA A 28 -2.48 -9.45 -12.08
CA ALA A 28 -2.48 -10.84 -11.67
C ALA A 28 -1.65 -11.04 -10.39
N ALA A 29 -1.89 -12.14 -9.69
CA ALA A 29 -1.03 -12.54 -8.59
C ALA A 29 0.42 -12.73 -9.09
N GLY A 30 1.38 -12.14 -8.38
CA GLY A 30 2.79 -12.10 -8.77
C GLY A 30 3.20 -10.84 -9.55
N ASP A 31 2.25 -10.09 -10.12
CA ASP A 31 2.55 -8.80 -10.77
C ASP A 31 3.06 -7.79 -9.75
N TRP A 32 3.80 -6.80 -10.24
CA TRP A 32 4.40 -5.76 -9.43
C TRP A 32 3.71 -4.42 -9.61
N LEU A 33 3.48 -3.74 -8.48
CA LEU A 33 3.12 -2.34 -8.40
C LEU A 33 4.22 -1.58 -7.67
N VAL A 34 4.63 -0.43 -8.22
CA VAL A 34 5.58 0.48 -7.60
C VAL A 34 4.85 1.72 -7.10
N GLN A 35 5.10 2.15 -5.87
CA GLN A 35 4.57 3.38 -5.32
C GLN A 35 5.65 4.20 -4.60
N ASN A 36 5.56 5.53 -4.72
CA ASN A 36 6.28 6.46 -3.87
C ASN A 36 5.44 6.86 -2.66
N ALA A 37 6.05 7.53 -1.68
CA ALA A 37 5.37 8.01 -0.47
C ALA A 37 4.53 6.90 0.20
N ALA A 38 5.08 5.68 0.25
CA ALA A 38 4.36 4.47 0.64
C ALA A 38 3.85 4.48 2.10
N ASN A 39 4.40 5.37 2.93
CA ASN A 39 3.94 5.61 4.30
C ASN A 39 2.73 6.55 4.41
N SER A 40 2.16 7.01 3.29
CA SER A 40 0.90 7.77 3.29
C SER A 40 -0.28 6.87 3.65
N ALA A 41 -1.41 7.48 4.06
CA ALA A 41 -2.60 6.71 4.39
C ALA A 41 -3.13 5.88 3.19
N VAL A 42 -3.03 6.37 1.96
CA VAL A 42 -3.39 5.58 0.77
C VAL A 42 -2.37 4.46 0.56
N GLY A 43 -1.07 4.75 0.66
CA GLY A 43 -0.01 3.78 0.39
C GLY A 43 0.01 2.61 1.37
N THR A 44 -0.34 2.88 2.63
CA THR A 44 -0.49 1.84 3.65
C THR A 44 -1.66 0.91 3.33
N TYR A 45 -2.83 1.41 2.92
CA TYR A 45 -3.92 0.57 2.43
C TYR A 45 -3.56 -0.17 1.14
N LEU A 46 -2.79 0.45 0.24
CA LEU A 46 -2.37 -0.15 -1.02
C LEU A 46 -1.50 -1.39 -0.80
N ILE A 47 -0.58 -1.37 0.16
CA ILE A 47 0.26 -2.53 0.54
C ILE A 47 -0.61 -3.70 1.00
N GLU A 48 -1.52 -3.46 1.94
CA GLU A 48 -2.35 -4.51 2.52
C GLU A 48 -3.33 -5.11 1.50
N LEU A 49 -3.95 -4.25 0.68
CA LEU A 49 -4.87 -4.69 -0.37
C LEU A 49 -4.13 -5.42 -1.51
N ALA A 50 -2.91 -5.00 -1.86
CA ALA A 50 -2.09 -5.68 -2.86
C ALA A 50 -1.70 -7.08 -2.37
N ARG A 51 -1.22 -7.18 -1.12
CA ARG A 51 -0.91 -8.46 -0.48
C ARG A 51 -2.12 -9.39 -0.45
N ALA A 52 -3.29 -8.89 -0.09
CA ALA A 52 -4.54 -9.67 -0.09
C ALA A 52 -4.92 -10.21 -1.48
N ARG A 53 -4.45 -9.57 -2.56
CA ARG A 53 -4.64 -10.00 -3.96
C ARG A 53 -3.47 -10.81 -4.53
N GLY A 54 -2.41 -11.02 -3.76
CA GLY A 54 -1.17 -11.64 -4.25
C GLY A 54 -0.35 -10.76 -5.19
N VAL A 55 -0.65 -9.46 -5.27
CA VAL A 55 0.14 -8.48 -6.04
C VAL A 55 1.31 -8.02 -5.18
N ARG A 56 2.50 -7.95 -5.77
CA ARG A 56 3.74 -7.56 -5.11
C ARG A 56 3.92 -6.05 -5.12
N THR A 57 4.51 -5.49 -4.08
CA THR A 57 4.71 -4.04 -3.94
C THR A 57 6.17 -3.63 -3.79
N MET A 58 6.59 -2.62 -4.54
CA MET A 58 7.83 -1.88 -4.33
C MET A 58 7.51 -0.48 -3.81
N ASN A 59 8.07 -0.16 -2.64
CA ASN A 59 7.62 0.96 -1.82
C ASN A 59 8.78 1.92 -1.59
N VAL A 60 8.73 3.09 -2.22
CA VAL A 60 9.79 4.10 -2.12
C VAL A 60 9.50 5.05 -0.96
N VAL A 61 10.47 5.19 -0.04
CA VAL A 61 10.41 6.06 1.14
C VAL A 61 11.68 6.89 1.26
N ARG A 62 11.62 8.03 1.95
CA ARG A 62 12.79 8.91 2.16
C ARG A 62 13.38 8.83 3.57
N ARG A 63 12.85 7.94 4.41
CA ARG A 63 13.26 7.80 5.81
C ARG A 63 13.48 6.34 6.14
N ALA A 64 14.65 6.01 6.67
CA ALA A 64 15.04 4.64 6.99
C ALA A 64 14.12 4.02 8.05
N GLU A 65 13.61 4.82 9.00
CA GLU A 65 12.69 4.36 10.05
C GLU A 65 11.36 3.80 9.50
N LEU A 66 11.03 4.05 8.24
CA LEU A 66 9.80 3.56 7.60
C LEU A 66 9.96 2.17 6.99
N VAL A 67 11.18 1.65 6.86
CA VAL A 67 11.45 0.37 6.19
C VAL A 67 10.78 -0.79 6.92
N ASP A 68 11.08 -0.96 8.20
CA ASP A 68 10.57 -2.09 8.98
C ASP A 68 9.05 -2.00 9.22
N PRO A 69 8.46 -0.83 9.54
CA PRO A 69 7.01 -0.69 9.62
C PRO A 69 6.28 -1.08 8.34
N LEU A 70 6.80 -0.70 7.16
CA LEU A 70 6.15 -1.04 5.89
C LEU A 70 6.29 -2.54 5.58
N ARG A 71 7.44 -3.15 5.86
CA ARG A 71 7.62 -4.60 5.74
C ARG A 71 6.66 -5.37 6.67
N ALA A 72 6.51 -4.92 7.91
CA ALA A 72 5.57 -5.52 8.86
C ALA A 72 4.11 -5.50 8.36
N ARG A 73 3.75 -4.50 7.54
CA ARG A 73 2.42 -4.40 6.91
C ARG A 73 2.29 -5.22 5.62
N GLY A 74 3.35 -5.88 5.18
CA GLY A 74 3.33 -6.77 4.01
C GLY A 74 3.94 -6.19 2.74
N ALA A 75 4.74 -5.13 2.83
CA ALA A 75 5.52 -4.65 1.68
C ALA A 75 6.58 -5.68 1.25
N ASP A 76 6.62 -6.05 -0.03
CA ASP A 76 7.61 -6.99 -0.57
C ASP A 76 9.01 -6.37 -0.68
N ALA A 77 9.08 -5.15 -1.22
CA ALA A 77 10.30 -4.38 -1.34
C ALA A 77 10.07 -2.96 -0.80
N VAL A 78 11.04 -2.46 -0.04
CA VAL A 78 11.08 -1.07 0.40
C VAL A 78 12.42 -0.48 0.00
N ILE A 79 12.39 0.63 -0.74
CA ILE A 79 13.55 1.32 -1.28
C ILE A 79 13.68 2.65 -0.55
N LEU A 80 14.85 2.90 0.04
CA LEU A 80 15.20 4.21 0.58
C LEU A 80 15.69 5.07 -0.58
N ASP A 81 14.92 6.11 -0.90
CA ASP A 81 15.32 7.21 -1.78
C ASP A 81 16.22 8.16 -0.99
N GLY A 82 17.42 8.40 -1.53
CA GLY A 82 18.59 8.97 -0.82
C GLY A 82 18.38 10.35 -0.21
#